data_AF-A0A7X6PPN7-F1
#
_entry.id   AF-A0A7X6PPN7-F1
#
_cell.length_a   1.000
_cell.length_b   1.000
_cell.length_c   1.000
_cell.angle_alpha   90.00
_cell.angle_beta   90.00
_cell.angle_gamma   90.00
#
_symmetry.space_group_name_H-M   'P 1'
#
loop_
_entity.id
_entity.type
_entity.pdbx_description
1 polymer ?
#
loop_
_entity_poly.entity_id
_entity_poly.type
_entity_poly.pdbx_seq_one_letter_code
_entity_poly.pdbx_strand_id
1 'polypeptide(L)'
;MRPELSAALDDLNSTLTTIEKVMDPEEMSARVRELEQQAADPSLWDDPDHAQQVTSELSAVQGKLRKLTDLRQRLEDLPIMYELAEEEGEGDELADEELADMRTQIEALEVQTMLSGDYDQREALINIRSG
;
A
#
# COMPACT_ATOMS: atom_id res chain seq x y z
N MET A 1 -4.96 3.76 26.47
CA MET A 1 -4.98 2.87 25.29
C MET A 1 -5.25 1.42 25.68
N ARG A 2 -6.28 0.81 25.08
CA ARG A 2 -6.70 -0.57 25.32
C ARG A 2 -5.62 -1.55 24.81
N PRO A 3 -5.22 -2.59 25.55
CA PRO A 3 -4.15 -3.51 25.14
C PRO A 3 -4.39 -4.18 23.78
N GLU A 4 -5.66 -4.50 23.48
CA GLU A 4 -6.05 -5.14 22.22
C GLU A 4 -5.90 -4.21 21.01
N LEU A 5 -6.14 -2.90 21.20
CA LEU A 5 -5.96 -1.90 20.15
C LEU A 5 -4.48 -1.72 19.77
N SER A 6 -3.60 -1.60 20.78
CA SER A 6 -2.16 -1.51 20.54
C SER A 6 -1.66 -2.71 19.74
N ALA A 7 -2.08 -3.92 20.13
CA ALA A 7 -1.69 -5.14 19.42
C ALA A 7 -2.19 -5.16 17.97
N ALA A 8 -3.41 -4.67 17.71
CA ALA A 8 -3.98 -4.59 16.36
C ALA A 8 -3.22 -3.60 15.46
N LEU A 9 -2.84 -2.43 16.01
CA LEU A 9 -2.08 -1.42 15.28
C LEU A 9 -0.64 -1.89 14.99
N ASP A 10 -0.01 -2.54 15.97
CA ASP A 10 1.34 -3.09 15.81
C ASP A 10 1.39 -4.17 14.73
N ASP A 11 0.36 -5.04 14.66
CA ASP A 11 0.22 -6.07 13.64
C ASP A 11 0.08 -5.45 12.24
N LEU A 12 -0.83 -4.49 12.07
CA LEU A 12 -0.99 -3.76 10.80
C LEU A 12 0.29 -3.04 10.38
N ASN A 13 0.99 -2.42 11.33
CA ASN A 13 2.25 -1.73 11.08
C ASN A 13 3.33 -2.70 10.60
N SER A 14 3.44 -3.87 11.23
CA SER A 14 4.38 -4.91 10.83
C SER A 14 4.11 -5.43 9.41
N THR A 15 2.84 -5.72 9.10
CA THR A 15 2.41 -6.18 7.77
C THR A 15 2.68 -5.12 6.71
N LEU A 16 2.27 -3.86 6.95
CA LEU A 16 2.50 -2.76 6.01
C LEU A 16 3.99 -2.50 5.78
N THR A 17 4.81 -2.58 6.83
CA THR A 17 6.27 -2.44 6.71
C THR A 17 6.89 -3.58 5.88
N THR A 18 6.33 -4.78 5.96
CA THR A 18 6.78 -5.91 5.13
C THR A 18 6.41 -5.71 3.67
N ILE A 19 5.21 -5.21 3.40
CA ILE A 19 4.78 -4.82 2.04
C ILE A 19 5.70 -3.73 1.48
N GLU A 20 6.00 -2.68 2.25
CA GLU A 20 6.89 -1.60 1.82
C GLU A 20 8.28 -2.08 1.44
N LYS A 21 8.85 -3.03 2.19
CA LYS A 21 10.17 -3.61 1.86
C LYS A 21 10.18 -4.35 0.52
N VAL A 22 9.04 -4.92 0.12
CA VAL A 22 8.92 -5.62 -1.17
C VAL A 22 8.61 -4.64 -2.29
N MET A 23 7.76 -3.65 -2.04
CA MET A 23 7.35 -2.67 -3.04
C MET A 23 8.39 -1.57 -3.31
N ASP A 24 9.30 -1.32 -2.37
CA ASP A 24 10.34 -0.28 -2.43
C ASP A 24 9.78 1.11 -2.83
N PRO A 25 9.08 1.81 -1.91
CA PRO A 25 8.52 3.12 -2.20
C PRO A 25 9.57 4.17 -2.62
N GLU A 26 10.83 4.01 -2.21
CA GLU A 26 11.91 4.91 -2.61
C GLU A 26 12.24 4.73 -4.10
N GLU A 27 12.42 3.49 -4.54
CA GLU A 27 12.62 3.16 -5.95
C GLU A 27 11.41 3.57 -6.81
N MET A 28 10.19 3.29 -6.34
CA MET A 28 8.97 3.72 -7.01
C MET A 28 8.90 5.24 -7.16
N SER A 29 9.25 6.00 -6.10
CA SER A 29 9.28 7.47 -6.17
C SER A 29 10.32 7.97 -7.18
N ALA A 30 11.49 7.35 -7.23
CA ALA A 30 12.51 7.67 -8.23
C ALA A 30 12.01 7.39 -9.66
N ARG A 31 11.34 6.25 -9.87
CA ARG A 31 10.76 5.88 -11.17
C ARG A 31 9.65 6.83 -11.60
N VAL A 32 8.78 7.26 -10.69
CA VAL A 32 7.77 8.28 -10.96
C VAL A 32 8.43 9.57 -11.46
N ARG A 33 9.45 10.07 -10.77
CA ARG A 33 10.16 11.30 -11.18
C ARG A 33 10.83 11.17 -12.55
N GLU A 34 11.34 10.00 -12.88
CA GLU A 34 11.93 9.72 -14.19
C GLU A 34 10.86 9.76 -15.29
N LEU A 35 9.76 9.04 -15.09
CA LEU A 35 8.65 8.98 -16.05
C LEU A 35 7.96 10.36 -16.21
N GLU A 36 7.86 11.15 -15.14
CA GLU A 36 7.38 12.53 -15.20
C GLU A 36 8.29 13.42 -16.05
N GLN A 37 9.62 13.26 -15.94
CA GLN A 37 10.57 13.98 -16.79
C GLN A 37 10.42 13.58 -18.26
N GLN A 38 10.25 12.29 -18.55
CA GLN A 38 10.00 11.81 -19.91
C GLN A 38 8.68 12.36 -20.46
N ALA A 39 7.61 12.34 -19.67
CA ALA A 39 6.31 12.87 -20.05
C ALA A 39 6.32 14.39 -20.29
N ALA A 40 7.23 15.12 -19.63
CA ALA A 40 7.42 16.55 -19.83
C ALA A 40 8.21 16.90 -21.10
N ASP A 41 8.90 15.94 -21.73
CA ASP A 41 9.60 16.15 -22.99
C ASP A 41 8.60 16.24 -24.15
N PRO A 42 8.52 17.37 -24.88
CA PRO A 42 7.62 17.50 -26.02
C PRO A 42 7.86 16.47 -27.13
N SER A 43 9.10 15.98 -27.29
CA SER A 43 9.46 15.00 -28.32
C SER A 43 8.89 13.61 -28.06
N LEU A 44 8.50 13.30 -26.81
CA LEU A 44 7.78 12.06 -26.52
C LEU A 44 6.48 11.95 -27.35
N TRP A 45 5.82 13.09 -27.60
CA TRP A 45 4.54 13.16 -28.29
C TRP A 45 4.66 13.03 -29.82
N ASP A 46 5.88 12.98 -30.36
CA ASP A 46 6.14 12.63 -31.76
C ASP A 46 5.92 11.13 -32.02
N ASP A 47 5.96 10.29 -30.97
CA ASP A 47 5.66 8.86 -30.99
C ASP A 47 4.49 8.54 -30.03
N PRO A 48 3.25 8.50 -30.53
CA PRO A 48 2.06 8.26 -29.71
C PRO A 48 2.08 6.91 -28.97
N ASP A 49 2.66 5.87 -29.55
CA ASP A 49 2.71 4.53 -28.95
C ASP A 49 3.66 4.54 -27.74
N HIS A 50 4.83 5.19 -27.88
CA HIS A 50 5.78 5.37 -26.79
C HIS A 50 5.21 6.29 -25.69
N ALA A 51 4.57 7.40 -26.07
CA ALA A 51 3.90 8.29 -25.11
C ALA A 51 2.84 7.55 -24.28
N GLN A 52 2.05 6.68 -24.91
CA GLN A 52 1.06 5.86 -24.21
C GLN A 52 1.72 4.90 -23.21
N GLN A 53 2.84 4.28 -23.57
CA GLN A 53 3.57 3.38 -22.67
C GLN A 53 4.08 4.13 -21.43
N VAL A 54 4.78 5.26 -21.63
CA VAL A 54 5.34 6.07 -20.53
C VAL A 54 4.23 6.58 -19.60
N THR A 55 3.15 7.13 -20.15
CA THR A 55 2.04 7.67 -19.34
C THR A 55 1.24 6.58 -18.62
N SER A 56 1.09 5.41 -19.22
CA SER A 56 0.45 4.25 -18.58
C SER A 56 1.29 3.71 -17.44
N GLU A 57 2.61 3.58 -17.65
CA GLU A 57 3.54 3.17 -16.61
C GLU A 57 3.56 4.18 -15.45
N LEU A 58 3.63 5.47 -15.77
CA LEU A 58 3.61 6.56 -14.79
C LEU A 58 2.35 6.46 -13.91
N SER A 59 1.18 6.33 -14.53
CA SER A 59 -0.09 6.20 -13.82
C SER A 59 -0.12 4.97 -12.92
N ALA A 60 0.43 3.84 -13.38
CA ALA A 60 0.47 2.60 -12.61
C ALA A 60 1.38 2.72 -11.38
N VAL A 61 2.61 3.23 -11.54
CA VAL A 61 3.56 3.37 -10.42
C VAL A 61 3.08 4.43 -9.42
N GLN A 62 2.57 5.58 -9.90
CA GLN A 62 1.97 6.61 -9.04
C GLN A 62 0.78 6.07 -8.24
N GLY A 63 -0.10 5.28 -8.88
CA GLY A 63 -1.26 4.70 -8.21
C GLY A 63 -0.86 3.76 -7.07
N LYS A 64 0.14 2.90 -7.31
CA LYS A 64 0.67 2.00 -6.28
C LYS A 64 1.34 2.79 -5.14
N LEU A 65 2.17 3.80 -5.47
CA LEU A 65 2.87 4.62 -4.47
C LEU A 65 1.87 5.36 -3.59
N ARG A 66 0.86 6.01 -4.20
CA ARG A 66 -0.19 6.74 -3.48
C ARG A 66 -0.93 5.82 -2.52
N LYS A 67 -1.35 4.63 -2.97
CA LYS A 67 -2.06 3.66 -2.11
C LYS A 67 -1.22 3.30 -0.88
N LEU A 68 0.07 3.07 -1.06
CA LEU A 68 0.99 2.71 0.02
C LEU A 68 1.18 3.87 1.01
N THR A 69 1.43 5.08 0.51
CA THR A 69 1.60 6.27 1.35
C THR A 69 0.31 6.65 2.10
N ASP A 70 -0.85 6.49 1.46
CA ASP A 70 -2.14 6.79 2.08
C ASP A 70 -2.43 5.81 3.23
N LEU A 71 -2.17 4.50 3.05
CA LEU A 71 -2.31 3.51 4.13
C LEU A 71 -1.34 3.78 5.28
N ARG A 72 -0.11 4.22 4.98
CA ARG A 72 0.88 4.58 6.00
C ARG A 72 0.40 5.77 6.84
N GLN A 73 -0.06 6.83 6.19
CA GLN A 73 -0.58 8.02 6.87
C GLN A 73 -1.80 7.69 7.74
N ARG A 74 -2.78 6.96 7.19
CA ARG A 74 -3.99 6.56 7.93
C ARG A 74 -3.63 5.73 9.18
N LEU A 75 -2.62 4.87 9.10
CA LEU A 75 -2.19 4.06 10.23
C LEU A 75 -1.56 4.90 11.35
N GLU A 76 -0.83 5.97 10.97
CA GLU A 76 -0.23 6.93 11.90
C GLU A 76 -1.30 7.85 12.54
N ASP A 77 -2.37 8.15 11.80
CA ASP A 77 -3.47 9.00 12.26
C ASP A 77 -4.45 8.23 13.17
N LEU A 78 -4.58 6.91 12.99
CA LEU A 78 -5.56 6.09 13.70
C LEU A 78 -5.43 6.14 15.25
N PRO A 79 -4.23 6.08 15.87
CA PRO A 79 -4.08 6.31 17.31
C PRO A 79 -4.59 7.68 17.76
N ILE A 80 -4.42 8.71 16.93
CA ILE A 80 -4.86 10.07 17.23
C ILE A 80 -6.39 10.14 17.19
N MET A 81 -7.03 9.43 16.23
CA MET A 81 -8.49 9.33 16.18
C MET A 81 -9.07 8.73 17.47
N TYR A 82 -8.46 7.66 17.99
CA TYR A 82 -8.89 7.06 19.26
C TYR A 82 -8.65 7.99 20.46
N GLU A 83 -7.53 8.72 20.48
CA GLU A 83 -7.25 9.71 21.54
C GLU A 83 -8.30 10.83 21.55
N LEU A 84 -8.64 11.36 20.37
CA LEU A 84 -9.67 12.39 20.22
C LEU A 84 -11.06 11.88 20.64
N ALA A 85 -11.44 10.66 20.25
CA ALA A 85 -12.70 10.05 20.67
C ALA A 85 -12.78 9.90 22.21
N GLU A 86 -11.69 9.44 22.85
CA GLU A 86 -11.60 9.36 24.31
C GLU A 86 -11.72 10.75 24.98
N GLU A 87 -11.12 11.80 24.39
CA GLU A 87 -11.17 13.17 24.92
C GLU A 87 -12.54 13.84 24.78
N GLU A 88 -13.18 13.68 23.63
CA GLU A 88 -14.49 14.27 23.32
C GLU A 88 -15.64 13.51 23.99
N GLY A 89 -15.36 12.32 24.53
CA GLY A 89 -16.36 11.43 25.12
C GLY A 89 -17.32 10.85 24.07
N GLU A 90 -16.89 10.86 22.80
CA GLU A 90 -17.57 10.22 21.70
C GLU A 90 -17.26 8.71 21.70
N GLY A 91 -18.08 7.92 21.00
CA GLY A 91 -17.79 6.50 20.83
C GLY A 91 -16.63 6.30 19.85
N ASP A 92 -15.91 5.19 19.98
CA ASP A 92 -14.80 4.82 19.08
C ASP A 92 -15.27 4.36 17.69
N GLU A 93 -16.56 4.49 17.37
CA GLU A 93 -17.21 3.88 16.21
C GLU A 93 -16.52 4.24 14.88
N LEU A 94 -16.17 5.53 14.69
CA LEU A 94 -15.47 5.99 13.50
C LEU A 94 -14.05 5.43 13.40
N ALA A 95 -13.34 5.32 14.52
CA ALA A 95 -11.98 4.77 14.55
C ALA A 95 -11.98 3.25 14.36
N ASP A 96 -12.99 2.55 14.89
CA ASP A 96 -13.18 1.11 14.70
C ASP A 96 -13.55 0.77 13.24
N GLU A 97 -14.39 1.58 12.60
CA GLU A 97 -14.69 1.45 11.17
C GLU A 97 -13.43 1.65 10.31
N GLU A 98 -12.63 2.67 10.61
CA GLU A 98 -11.38 2.94 9.93
C GLU A 98 -10.36 1.80 10.11
N LEU A 99 -10.21 1.28 11.33
CA LEU A 99 -9.36 0.12 11.62
C LEU A 99 -9.79 -1.11 10.80
N ALA A 100 -11.09 -1.38 10.70
CA ALA A 100 -11.61 -2.52 9.94
C ALA A 100 -11.39 -2.37 8.42
N ASP A 101 -11.57 -1.17 7.88
CA ASP A 101 -11.28 -0.88 6.48
C ASP A 101 -9.78 -1.01 6.19
N MET A 102 -8.93 -0.43 7.03
CA MET A 102 -7.47 -0.53 6.89
C MET A 102 -6.97 -1.98 6.91
N ARG A 103 -7.50 -2.82 7.81
CA ARG A 103 -7.22 -4.27 7.82
C ARG A 103 -7.51 -4.91 6.47
N THR A 104 -8.70 -4.65 5.93
CA THR A 104 -9.13 -5.21 4.64
C THR A 104 -8.23 -4.75 3.50
N GLN A 105 -7.85 -3.47 3.49
CA GLN A 105 -6.99 -2.91 2.44
C GLN A 105 -5.54 -3.42 2.51
N ILE A 106 -4.98 -3.52 3.71
CA ILE A 106 -3.62 -4.03 3.94
C ILE A 106 -3.56 -5.52 3.59
N GLU A 107 -4.54 -6.33 4.01
CA GLU A 107 -4.60 -7.76 3.65
C GLU A 107 -4.70 -7.96 2.13
N ALA A 108 -5.55 -7.20 1.45
CA ALA A 108 -5.65 -7.26 -0.01
C ALA A 108 -4.33 -6.86 -0.70
N LEU A 109 -3.62 -5.86 -0.17
CA LEU A 109 -2.33 -5.42 -0.68
C LEU A 109 -1.22 -6.44 -0.39
N GLU A 110 -1.25 -7.10 0.77
CA GLU A 110 -0.34 -8.18 1.13
C GLU A 110 -0.44 -9.34 0.13
N VAL A 111 -1.66 -9.83 -0.12
CA VAL A 111 -1.93 -10.89 -1.09
C VAL A 111 -1.44 -10.47 -2.48
N GLN A 112 -1.76 -9.25 -2.91
CA GLN A 112 -1.28 -8.74 -4.19
C GLN A 112 0.25 -8.71 -4.26
N THR A 113 0.92 -8.30 -3.19
CA THR A 113 2.38 -8.19 -3.13
C THR A 113 3.04 -9.56 -3.15
N MET A 114 2.49 -10.54 -2.43
CA MET A 114 2.94 -11.93 -2.48
C MET A 114 2.84 -12.52 -3.89
N LEU A 115 1.74 -12.23 -4.59
CA LEU A 115 1.49 -12.72 -5.96
C LEU A 115 2.26 -11.96 -7.06
N SER A 116 2.90 -10.84 -6.71
CA SER A 116 3.63 -9.98 -7.65
C SER A 116 5.14 -10.25 -7.66
N GLY A 117 5.66 -11.05 -6.73
CA GLY A 117 7.09 -11.36 -6.64
C GLY A 117 7.58 -12.27 -7.77
N ASP A 118 8.87 -12.15 -8.14
CA ASP A 118 9.56 -12.87 -9.23
C ASP A 118 9.39 -14.41 -9.28
N TYR A 119 8.83 -15.03 -8.25
CA TYR A 119 8.68 -16.48 -8.11
C TYR A 119 7.26 -17.02 -8.32
N ASP A 120 6.23 -16.18 -8.54
CA ASP A 120 4.82 -16.62 -8.52
C ASP A 120 4.28 -17.13 -9.87
N GLN A 121 5.05 -17.05 -10.96
CA GLN A 121 4.69 -17.74 -12.23
C GLN A 121 4.89 -19.26 -12.18
N ARG A 122 5.32 -19.84 -11.06
CA ARG A 122 5.50 -21.29 -10.91
C ARG A 122 4.42 -21.84 -9.98
N GLU A 123 3.59 -22.74 -10.53
CA GLU A 123 2.55 -23.46 -9.81
C GLU A 123 3.02 -23.91 -8.40
N ALA A 124 2.33 -23.44 -7.36
CA ALA A 124 2.56 -23.90 -6.00
C ALA A 124 2.14 -25.37 -5.88
N LEU A 125 3.12 -26.28 -5.86
CA LEU A 125 2.88 -27.71 -5.66
C LEU A 125 2.67 -27.99 -4.16
N ILE A 126 1.43 -27.86 -3.69
CA ILE A 126 1.04 -28.18 -2.32
C ILE A 126 0.99 -29.70 -2.17
N ASN A 127 1.93 -30.26 -1.39
CA ASN A 127 1.92 -31.67 -1.03
C ASN A 127 1.59 -31.81 0.47
N ILE A 128 0.30 -31.97 0.79
CA ILE A 128 -0.15 -32.23 2.16
C ILE A 128 0.08 -33.72 2.45
N ARG A 129 0.98 -34.02 3.39
CA ARG A 129 1.07 -35.35 4.00
C ARG A 129 0.36 -35.31 5.34
N SER A 130 -0.78 -35.98 5.43
CA SER A 130 -1.38 -36.31 6.72
C SER A 130 -0.48 -37.32 7.43
N GLY A 131 0.14 -36.88 8.51
CA GLY A 131 0.76 -37.73 9.53
C GLY A 131 -0.10 -37.68 10.79
#